data_AF-A0A2X2JH76-F1
#
_entry.id   AF-A0A2X2JH76-F1
#
_cell.length_a   1.000
_cell.length_b   1.000
_cell.length_c   1.000
_cell.angle_alpha   90.00
_cell.angle_beta   90.00
_cell.angle_gamma   90.00
#
_symmetry.space_group_name_H-M   'P 1'
#
loop_
_entity.id
_entity.type
_entity.pdbx_description
1 polymer ?
#
loop_
_entity_poly.entity_id
_entity_poly.type
_entity_poly.pdbx_seq_one_letter_code
_entity_poly.pdbx_strand_id
1 'polypeptide(L)'
;MLALFVPLIISSGGNSGSQAASLIIRAMALGELKLKDWWYVMKREVSSGLILGGILGSIGFLRILAWHFLGLYDYGPYWISIGFTVAVSLLFIVLWGTLSGSFIPFILRRFGLDPATASAPFVATLVDVSGLIIYFTVAAFFLHGKLL
;
A
#
# COMPACT_ATOMS: atom_id res chain seq x y z
N MET A 1 18.02 3.46 -9.75
CA MET A 1 16.85 2.95 -10.52
C MET A 1 15.61 2.76 -9.64
N LEU A 2 15.70 2.08 -8.49
CA LEU A 2 14.55 1.86 -7.58
C LEU A 2 13.93 3.14 -7.01
N ALA A 3 14.75 4.15 -6.69
CA ALA A 3 14.28 5.42 -6.12
C ALA A 3 13.21 6.15 -6.97
N LEU A 4 13.17 5.90 -8.29
CA LEU A 4 12.17 6.50 -9.20
C LEU A 4 10.74 6.07 -8.88
N PHE A 5 10.56 4.94 -8.20
CA PHE A 5 9.25 4.40 -7.85
C PHE A 5 8.82 4.73 -6.42
N VAL A 6 9.72 5.31 -5.61
CA VAL A 6 9.45 5.66 -4.21
C VAL A 6 8.27 6.64 -4.07
N PRO A 7 8.15 7.73 -4.87
CA PRO A 7 7.00 8.63 -4.77
C PRO A 7 5.68 7.93 -5.08
N LEU A 8 5.68 7.03 -6.08
CA LEU A 8 4.50 6.26 -6.47
C LEU A 8 4.09 5.32 -5.34
N ILE A 9 5.05 4.64 -4.72
CA ILE A 9 4.84 3.73 -3.59
C ILE A 9 4.24 4.45 -2.38
N ILE A 10 4.87 5.55 -1.96
CA ILE A 10 4.41 6.36 -0.83
C ILE A 10 3.01 6.88 -1.11
N SER A 11 2.79 7.46 -2.30
CA SER A 11 1.48 7.99 -2.67
C SER A 11 0.39 6.92 -2.70
N SER A 12 0.66 5.72 -3.24
CA SER A 12 -0.33 4.64 -3.31
C SER A 12 -0.67 4.11 -1.92
N GLY A 13 0.32 3.82 -1.08
CA GLY A 13 0.09 3.35 0.29
C GLY A 13 -0.67 4.38 1.13
N GLY A 14 -0.13 5.60 1.22
CA GLY A 14 -0.69 6.67 2.06
C GLY A 14 -2.11 7.06 1.67
N ASN A 15 -2.41 7.12 0.35
CA ASN A 15 -3.77 7.43 -0.13
C ASN A 15 -4.76 6.31 0.19
N SER A 16 -4.38 5.04 -0.04
CA SER A 16 -5.24 3.90 0.27
C SER A 16 -5.50 3.77 1.77
N GLY A 17 -4.49 3.99 2.61
CA GLY A 17 -4.65 3.97 4.06
C GLY A 17 -5.47 5.13 4.62
N SER A 18 -5.24 6.35 4.14
CA SER A 18 -6.05 7.51 4.53
C SER A 18 -7.51 7.37 4.10
N GLN A 19 -7.74 6.82 2.90
CA GLN A 19 -9.10 6.54 2.42
C GLN A 19 -9.79 5.49 3.28
N ALA A 20 -9.12 4.36 3.56
CA ALA A 20 -9.67 3.31 4.42
C ALA A 20 -10.00 3.85 5.81
N ALA A 21 -9.08 4.60 6.43
CA ALA A 21 -9.30 5.22 7.75
C ALA A 21 -10.51 6.14 7.75
N SER A 22 -10.61 7.05 6.77
CA SER A 22 -11.72 7.98 6.65
C SER A 22 -13.07 7.27 6.51
N LEU A 23 -13.14 6.22 5.68
CA LEU A 23 -14.36 5.42 5.51
C LEU A 23 -14.78 4.72 6.82
N ILE A 24 -13.81 4.13 7.54
CA ILE A 24 -14.10 3.44 8.81
C ILE A 24 -14.50 4.41 9.91
N ILE A 25 -13.80 5.54 10.06
CA ILE A 25 -14.13 6.59 11.02
C ILE A 25 -15.54 7.11 10.76
N ARG A 26 -15.87 7.42 9.49
CA ARG A 26 -17.20 7.92 9.12
C ARG A 26 -18.30 6.89 9.42
N ALA A 27 -18.13 5.65 9.01
CA ALA A 27 -19.13 4.59 9.26
C ALA A 27 -19.29 4.30 10.76
N MET A 28 -18.22 4.44 11.56
CA MET A 28 -18.29 4.35 13.02
C MET A 28 -18.99 5.54 13.68
N ALA A 29 -18.82 6.74 13.15
CA ALA A 29 -19.48 7.96 13.62
C ALA A 29 -20.98 7.97 13.29
N LEU A 30 -21.35 7.40 12.13
CA LEU A 30 -22.75 7.20 11.73
C LEU A 30 -23.43 6.01 12.44
N GLY A 31 -22.69 5.23 13.23
CA GLY A 31 -23.20 4.05 13.94
C GLY A 31 -23.45 2.82 13.06
N GLU A 32 -23.05 2.87 11.78
CA GLU A 32 -23.16 1.78 10.80
C GLU A 32 -22.18 0.64 11.11
N LEU A 33 -21.02 0.95 11.70
CA LEU A 33 -20.02 -0.02 12.13
C LEU A 33 -19.85 -0.03 13.65
N LYS A 34 -19.86 -1.22 14.24
CA LYS A 34 -19.54 -1.47 15.65
C LYS A 34 -18.23 -2.22 15.75
N LEU A 35 -17.64 -2.22 16.95
CA LEU A 35 -16.34 -2.87 17.21
C LEU A 35 -16.34 -4.37 16.85
N LYS A 36 -17.49 -5.04 16.97
CA LYS A 36 -17.68 -6.46 16.61
C LYS A 36 -17.54 -6.74 15.10
N ASP A 37 -17.75 -5.73 14.26
CA ASP A 37 -17.76 -5.86 12.80
C ASP A 37 -16.34 -5.78 12.20
N TRP A 38 -15.31 -5.58 13.06
CA TRP A 38 -13.91 -5.43 12.64
C TRP A 38 -13.45 -6.53 11.69
N TRP A 39 -13.80 -7.79 11.96
CA TRP A 39 -13.37 -8.92 11.13
C TRP A 39 -14.01 -8.91 9.73
N TYR A 40 -15.29 -8.52 9.65
CA TYR A 40 -15.98 -8.34 8.37
C TYR A 40 -15.34 -7.22 7.55
N VAL A 41 -15.00 -6.10 8.20
CA VAL A 41 -14.31 -4.99 7.56
C VAL A 41 -12.92 -5.43 7.07
N MET A 42 -12.11 -6.08 7.90
CA MET A 42 -10.77 -6.53 7.50
C MET A 42 -10.82 -7.41 6.24
N LYS A 43 -11.75 -8.37 6.17
CA LYS A 43 -11.92 -9.21 4.97
C LYS A 43 -12.26 -8.40 3.72
N ARG A 44 -13.14 -7.41 3.84
CA ARG A 44 -13.49 -6.51 2.74
C ARG A 44 -12.27 -5.69 2.29
N GLU A 45 -11.50 -5.17 3.23
CA GLU A 45 -10.32 -4.34 2.95
C GLU A 45 -9.12 -5.15 2.41
N VAL A 46 -9.00 -6.44 2.79
CA VAL A 46 -8.07 -7.38 2.11
C VAL A 46 -8.45 -7.49 0.63
N SER A 47 -9.72 -7.75 0.32
CA SER A 47 -10.18 -7.87 -1.07
C SER A 47 -9.94 -6.58 -1.85
N SER A 48 -10.32 -5.43 -1.29
CA SER A 48 -10.06 -4.10 -1.86
C SER A 48 -8.57 -3.87 -2.12
N GLY A 49 -7.72 -4.17 -1.13
CA GLY A 49 -6.27 -4.00 -1.22
C GLY A 49 -5.62 -4.91 -2.25
N LEU A 50 -6.06 -6.17 -2.36
CA LEU A 50 -5.57 -7.10 -3.38
C LEU A 50 -5.98 -6.68 -4.80
N ILE A 51 -7.22 -6.24 -4.99
CA ILE A 51 -7.72 -5.80 -6.30
C ILE A 51 -6.99 -4.51 -6.71
N LEU A 52 -6.98 -3.49 -5.85
CA LEU A 52 -6.35 -2.20 -6.16
C LEU A 52 -4.84 -2.36 -6.32
N GLY A 53 -4.20 -3.09 -5.40
CA GLY A 53 -2.77 -3.39 -5.45
C GLY A 53 -2.38 -4.21 -6.68
N GLY A 54 -3.20 -5.18 -7.08
CA GLY A 54 -2.99 -5.98 -8.29
C GLY A 54 -3.11 -5.14 -9.57
N ILE A 55 -4.11 -4.26 -9.64
CA ILE A 55 -4.26 -3.33 -10.77
C ILE A 55 -3.06 -2.39 -10.86
N LEU A 56 -2.71 -1.72 -9.76
CA LEU A 56 -1.58 -0.77 -9.74
C LEU A 56 -0.25 -1.47 -10.00
N GLY A 57 -0.04 -2.66 -9.44
CA GLY A 57 1.15 -3.47 -9.68
C GLY A 57 1.28 -3.89 -11.15
N SER A 58 0.17 -4.30 -11.76
CA SER A 58 0.12 -4.67 -13.18
C SER A 58 0.41 -3.47 -14.08
N ILE A 59 -0.18 -2.31 -13.79
CA ILE A 59 0.09 -1.06 -14.51
C ILE A 59 1.56 -0.67 -14.38
N GLY A 60 2.14 -0.76 -13.18
CA GLY A 60 3.55 -0.49 -12.92
C GLY A 60 4.48 -1.40 -13.74
N PHE A 61 4.18 -2.70 -13.79
CA PHE A 61 4.93 -3.66 -14.60
C PHE A 61 4.82 -3.35 -16.10
N LEU A 62 3.60 -3.15 -16.60
CA LEU A 62 3.34 -2.84 -18.00
C LEU A 62 4.02 -1.56 -18.44
N ARG A 63 4.07 -0.53 -17.58
CA ARG A 63 4.80 0.71 -17.84
C ARG A 63 6.30 0.44 -18.03
N ILE A 64 6.91 -0.34 -17.15
CA ILE A 64 8.35 -0.68 -17.24
C ILE A 64 8.62 -1.45 -18.53
N LEU A 65 7.79 -2.45 -18.83
CA LEU A 65 7.88 -3.25 -20.04
C LEU A 65 7.76 -2.36 -21.30
N ALA A 66 6.74 -1.51 -21.37
CA ALA A 66 6.53 -0.62 -22.50
C ALA A 66 7.70 0.35 -22.70
N TRP A 67 8.20 0.99 -21.64
CA TRP A 67 9.33 1.93 -21.76
C TRP A 67 10.65 1.27 -22.15
N HIS A 68 10.86 0.02 -21.73
CA HIS A 68 12.03 -0.76 -22.14
C HIS A 68 11.96 -1.10 -23.65
N PHE A 69 10.83 -1.65 -24.13
CA PHE A 69 10.66 -2.01 -25.54
C PHE A 69 10.59 -0.80 -26.48
N LEU A 70 10.06 0.33 -26.03
CA LEU A 70 10.01 1.57 -26.81
C LEU A 70 11.33 2.37 -26.78
N GLY A 71 12.35 1.89 -26.05
CA GLY A 71 13.65 2.57 -25.94
C GLY A 71 13.60 3.91 -25.20
N LEU A 72 12.54 4.19 -24.44
CA LEU A 72 12.35 5.45 -23.71
C LEU A 72 13.23 5.52 -22.46
N TYR A 73 13.57 4.37 -21.87
CA TYR A 73 14.43 4.28 -20.69
C TYR A 73 15.12 2.93 -20.62
N ASP A 74 16.43 2.94 -20.39
CA ASP A 74 17.21 1.72 -20.16
C ASP A 74 17.18 1.34 -18.67
N TYR A 75 16.43 0.28 -18.35
CA TYR A 75 16.35 -0.31 -17.01
C TYR A 75 17.46 -1.34 -16.74
N GLY A 76 18.38 -1.52 -17.68
CA GLY A 76 19.50 -2.45 -17.59
C GLY A 76 19.09 -3.92 -17.78
N PRO A 77 20.05 -4.85 -17.58
CA PRO A 77 19.86 -6.28 -17.86
C PRO A 77 18.82 -6.95 -16.95
N TYR A 78 18.49 -6.33 -15.81
CA TYR A 78 17.58 -6.88 -14.81
C TYR A 78 16.20 -6.19 -14.79
N TRP A 79 15.79 -5.57 -15.91
CA TRP A 79 14.52 -4.83 -16.03
C TRP A 79 13.29 -5.66 -15.63
N ILE A 80 13.28 -6.98 -15.92
CA ILE A 80 12.19 -7.89 -15.52
C ILE A 80 12.10 -8.00 -14.00
N SER A 81 13.24 -8.15 -13.31
CA SER A 81 13.29 -8.21 -11.83
C SER A 81 12.89 -6.88 -11.19
N ILE A 82 13.22 -5.75 -11.81
CA ILE A 82 12.74 -4.43 -11.40
C ILE A 82 11.22 -4.34 -11.58
N GLY A 83 10.69 -4.82 -12.71
CA GLY A 83 9.26 -4.91 -12.96
C GLY A 83 8.51 -5.68 -11.87
N PHE A 84 8.96 -6.89 -11.56
CA PHE A 84 8.36 -7.70 -10.48
C PHE A 84 8.51 -7.04 -9.12
N THR A 85 9.67 -6.44 -8.84
CA THR A 85 9.88 -5.69 -7.60
C THR A 85 8.80 -4.61 -7.43
N VAL A 86 8.57 -3.79 -8.45
CA VAL A 86 7.55 -2.73 -8.41
C VAL A 86 6.15 -3.30 -8.30
N ALA A 87 5.81 -4.31 -9.10
CA ALA A 87 4.47 -4.91 -9.11
C ALA A 87 4.09 -5.51 -7.75
N VAL A 88 4.99 -6.34 -7.20
CA VAL A 88 4.78 -7.02 -5.91
C VAL A 88 4.80 -6.03 -4.75
N SER A 89 5.68 -5.02 -4.81
CA SER A 89 5.73 -3.97 -3.79
C SER A 89 4.43 -3.18 -3.74
N LEU A 90 3.88 -2.77 -4.88
CA LEU A 90 2.61 -2.04 -4.92
C LEU A 90 1.45 -2.86 -4.38
N LEU A 91 1.40 -4.15 -4.70
CA LEU A 91 0.41 -5.06 -4.14
C LEU A 91 0.46 -5.03 -2.60
N PHE A 92 1.64 -5.26 -2.01
CA PHE A 92 1.78 -5.33 -0.57
C PHE A 92 1.59 -3.98 0.13
N ILE A 93 2.06 -2.89 -0.46
CA ILE A 93 1.94 -1.55 0.13
C ILE A 93 0.50 -1.07 0.12
N VAL A 94 -0.25 -1.32 -0.96
CA VAL A 94 -1.67 -0.97 -1.04
C VAL A 94 -2.48 -1.82 -0.07
N LEU A 95 -2.21 -3.14 -0.02
CA LEU A 95 -2.84 -4.04 0.93
C LEU A 95 -2.55 -3.62 2.39
N TRP A 96 -1.30 -3.28 2.68
CA TRP A 96 -0.92 -2.80 4.01
C TRP A 96 -1.56 -1.46 4.34
N GLY A 97 -1.64 -0.54 3.37
CA GLY A 97 -2.32 0.74 3.50
C GLY A 97 -3.79 0.55 3.87
N THR A 98 -4.55 -0.23 3.10
CA THR A 98 -5.98 -0.45 3.39
C THR A 98 -6.21 -1.14 4.74
N LEU A 99 -5.36 -2.11 5.10
CA LEU A 99 -5.46 -2.82 6.37
C LEU A 99 -5.12 -1.93 7.57
N SER A 100 -3.97 -1.27 7.54
CA SER A 100 -3.56 -0.37 8.63
C SER A 100 -4.54 0.79 8.80
N GLY A 101 -4.98 1.41 7.70
CA GLY A 101 -5.96 2.49 7.71
C GLY A 101 -7.30 2.07 8.28
N SER A 102 -7.78 0.87 7.95
CA SER A 102 -9.03 0.36 8.51
C SER A 102 -8.89 -0.15 9.95
N PHE A 103 -7.74 -0.69 10.33
CA PHE A 103 -7.53 -1.33 11.64
C PHE A 103 -7.27 -0.32 12.77
N ILE A 104 -6.51 0.75 12.52
CA ILE A 104 -6.16 1.76 13.53
C ILE A 104 -7.41 2.36 14.21
N PRO A 105 -8.47 2.79 13.49
CA PRO A 105 -9.69 3.31 14.11
C PRO A 105 -10.38 2.32 15.05
N PHE A 106 -10.37 1.02 14.74
CA PHE A 106 -10.91 -0.02 15.64
C PHE A 106 -10.06 -0.17 16.91
N ILE A 107 -8.72 -0.10 16.79
CA ILE A 107 -7.83 -0.16 17.95
C ILE A 107 -8.12 1.01 18.90
N LEU A 108 -8.19 2.24 18.37
CA LEU A 108 -8.47 3.43 19.18
C LEU A 108 -9.82 3.29 19.91
N ARG A 109 -10.88 2.88 19.19
CA ARG A 109 -12.19 2.68 19.80
C ARG A 109 -12.19 1.60 20.88
N ARG A 110 -11.39 0.55 20.73
CA ARG A 110 -11.25 -0.51 21.73
C ARG A 110 -10.62 0.00 23.03
N PHE A 111 -9.72 0.97 22.94
CA PHE A 111 -9.11 1.62 24.10
C PHE A 111 -9.94 2.79 24.65
N GLY A 112 -11.15 3.02 24.13
CA GLY A 112 -12.01 4.13 24.55
C GLY A 112 -11.57 5.50 24.03
N LEU A 113 -10.62 5.55 23.08
CA LEU A 113 -10.21 6.76 22.40
C LEU A 113 -11.16 7.06 21.24
N ASP A 114 -11.36 8.34 20.94
CA ASP A 114 -12.16 8.78 19.80
C ASP A 114 -11.44 8.38 18.49
N PRO A 115 -12.04 7.54 17.62
CA PRO A 115 -11.41 7.16 16.36
C PRO A 115 -11.13 8.32 15.42
N ALA A 116 -11.82 9.46 15.56
CA ALA A 116 -11.50 10.66 14.80
C ALA A 116 -10.11 11.23 15.13
N THR A 117 -9.51 10.82 16.26
CA THR A 117 -8.12 11.15 16.60
C THR A 117 -7.10 10.37 15.77
N ALA A 118 -7.49 9.27 15.10
CA ALA A 118 -6.71 8.74 13.98
C ALA A 118 -6.82 9.72 12.82
N SER A 119 -6.02 10.79 12.88
CA SER A 119 -5.97 11.76 11.82
C SER A 119 -5.43 11.09 10.55
N ALA A 120 -6.00 11.43 9.40
CA ALA A 120 -5.51 10.94 8.12
C ALA A 120 -3.97 11.13 7.95
N PRO A 121 -3.37 12.24 8.41
CA PRO A 121 -1.90 12.40 8.42
C PRO A 121 -1.15 11.36 9.26
N PHE A 122 -1.66 10.97 10.44
CA PHE A 122 -1.00 9.97 11.29
C PHE A 122 -1.00 8.58 10.64
N VAL A 123 -2.12 8.20 10.03
CA VAL A 123 -2.22 6.94 9.28
C VAL A 123 -1.28 6.97 8.08
N ALA A 124 -1.27 8.07 7.32
CA ALA A 124 -0.39 8.22 6.16
C ALA A 124 1.09 8.06 6.53
N THR A 125 1.57 8.74 7.59
CA THR A 125 2.99 8.64 7.98
C THR A 125 3.39 7.24 8.44
N LEU A 126 2.52 6.54 9.17
CA LEU A 126 2.76 5.14 9.53
C LEU A 126 2.86 4.25 8.27
N VAL A 127 1.96 4.45 7.31
CA VAL A 127 1.96 3.71 6.04
C VAL A 127 3.18 4.05 5.20
N ASP A 128 3.66 5.29 5.22
CA ASP A 128 4.83 5.70 4.44
C ASP A 128 6.10 5.02 4.97
N VAL A 129 6.33 5.06 6.29
CA VAL A 129 7.51 4.44 6.91
C VAL A 129 7.48 2.92 6.73
N SER A 130 6.36 2.27 7.02
CA SER A 130 6.22 0.82 6.85
C SER A 130 6.21 0.40 5.37
N GLY A 131 5.67 1.22 4.48
CA GLY A 131 5.66 1.01 3.04
C GLY A 131 7.06 1.03 2.45
N LEU A 132 7.94 1.92 2.91
CA LEU A 132 9.36 1.88 2.53
C LEU A 132 10.04 0.59 2.98
N ILE A 133 9.77 0.13 4.20
CA ILE A 133 10.32 -1.14 4.70
C ILE A 133 9.85 -2.30 3.81
N ILE A 134 8.56 -2.35 3.46
CA ILE A 134 8.02 -3.36 2.53
C ILE A 134 8.73 -3.28 1.18
N TYR A 135 8.86 -2.08 0.61
CA TYR A 135 9.50 -1.88 -0.70
C TYR A 135 10.94 -2.39 -0.72
N PHE A 136 11.76 -1.96 0.25
CA PHE A 136 13.16 -2.38 0.30
C PHE A 136 13.30 -3.87 0.60
N THR A 137 12.39 -4.46 1.38
CA THR A 137 12.37 -5.91 1.62
C THR A 137 12.06 -6.68 0.34
N VAL A 138 11.05 -6.26 -0.43
CA VAL A 138 10.69 -6.88 -1.71
C VAL A 138 11.82 -6.69 -2.73
N ALA A 139 12.41 -5.50 -2.79
CA ALA A 139 13.55 -5.22 -3.66
C ALA A 139 14.76 -6.08 -3.31
N ALA A 140 15.09 -6.21 -2.02
CA ALA A 140 16.17 -7.07 -1.55
C ALA A 140 15.93 -8.55 -1.91
N PHE A 141 14.67 -9.01 -1.90
CA PHE A 141 14.31 -10.37 -2.28
C PHE A 141 14.49 -10.62 -3.80
N PHE A 142 13.97 -9.74 -4.65
CA PHE A 142 14.01 -9.92 -6.12
C PHE A 142 15.34 -9.55 -6.78
N LEU A 143 16.14 -8.71 -6.12
CA LEU A 143 17.41 -8.20 -6.63
C LEU A 143 18.62 -8.74 -5.83
N HIS A 144 18.39 -9.69 -4.91
CA HIS A 144 19.47 -10.38 -4.20
C HIS A 144 20.47 -10.96 -5.20
N GLY A 145 21.76 -10.65 -5.05
CA GLY A 145 22.83 -11.16 -5.91
C GLY A 145 22.91 -10.55 -7.32
N LYS A 146 22.12 -9.51 -7.61
CA LYS A 146 22.16 -8.75 -8.88
C LYS A 146 22.66 -7.30 -8.72
N LEU A 147 22.92 -6.92 -7.47
CA LEU A 147 23.35 -5.58 -7.02
C LEU A 147 24.78 -5.57 -6.46
N LEU A 148 25.46 -6.72 -6.44
CA LEU A 148 26.88 -6.91 -6.14
C LEU A 148 27.54 -7.57 -7.35
#